data_AF-A0A0M3RDZ9-F1
#
_entry.id   AF-A0A0M3RDZ9-F1
#
_cell.length_a   1.000
_cell.length_b   1.000
_cell.length_c   1.000
_cell.angle_alpha   90.00
_cell.angle_beta   90.00
_cell.angle_gamma   90.00
#
_symmetry.space_group_name_H-M   'P 1'
#
loop_
_entity.id
_entity.type
_entity.pdbx_description
1 polymer ?
#
loop_
_entity_poly.entity_id
_entity_poly.type
_entity_poly.pdbx_seq_one_letter_code
_entity_poly.pdbx_strand_id
1 'polypeptide(L)'
;MSVSLALIPVALTLRVVMGKDNFNNWVESAQMKVSTTFKNELDLVRTVRIAGYDAEKWGGSIKTHIDGEKQFFFWERIDGKWHAVFSKYDSMPMLKRFMKDLELKSNRKLFVTAMEDIEAQVQEDTVKVFPTNFVDADLLTKTLKDFGVNPYRKDNGEIVCTIQGTPMTFRQTGVDTPFTVELKNPPDMHEVFMYMSDIDEEYKRCLQSAVYEKLKQRAAAKNLSIESEEVLDDNSIVITLNIQG
;
A
#
# COMPACT_ATOMS: atom_id res chain seq x y z
N MET A 1 -1.55 -0.19 -12.88
CA MET A 1 -1.44 -0.45 -11.42
C MET A 1 -1.38 0.85 -10.66
N SER A 2 -2.40 1.08 -9.86
CA SER A 2 -2.50 2.29 -9.09
C SER A 2 -2.15 2.06 -7.65
N VAL A 3 -1.05 2.67 -7.30
CA VAL A 3 -0.69 2.97 -5.95
C VAL A 3 -0.88 4.48 -5.84
N SER A 4 -1.64 4.96 -4.85
CA SER A 4 -1.70 6.40 -4.55
C SER A 4 -0.29 6.97 -4.55
N LEU A 5 -0.07 8.20 -5.03
CA LEU A 5 1.26 8.84 -5.02
C LEU A 5 1.94 8.70 -3.64
N ALA A 6 1.16 8.82 -2.57
CA ALA A 6 1.60 8.65 -1.18
C ALA A 6 2.12 7.24 -0.87
N LEU A 7 1.63 6.21 -1.57
CA LEU A 7 1.98 4.81 -1.33
C LEU A 7 3.08 4.28 -2.27
N ILE A 8 3.55 5.09 -3.24
CA ILE A 8 4.58 4.66 -4.21
C ILE A 8 5.87 4.19 -3.51
N PRO A 9 6.41 4.89 -2.49
CA PRO A 9 7.61 4.43 -1.80
C PRO A 9 7.43 3.05 -1.15
N VAL A 10 6.28 2.84 -0.51
CA VAL A 10 5.92 1.56 0.10
C VAL A 10 5.80 0.47 -0.96
N ALA A 11 5.08 0.73 -2.06
CA ALA A 11 4.90 -0.24 -3.13
C ALA A 11 6.22 -0.62 -3.83
N LEU A 12 7.14 0.32 -4.03
CA LEU A 12 8.48 0.03 -4.54
C LEU A 12 9.26 -0.85 -3.57
N THR A 13 9.18 -0.55 -2.27
CA THR A 13 9.84 -1.33 -1.22
C THR A 13 9.28 -2.76 -1.18
N LEU A 14 7.96 -2.92 -1.19
CA LEU A 14 7.30 -4.22 -1.27
C LEU A 14 7.68 -4.99 -2.53
N ARG A 15 7.80 -4.31 -3.67
CA ARG A 15 8.24 -4.94 -4.93
C ARG A 15 9.66 -5.48 -4.85
N VAL A 16 10.57 -4.80 -4.16
CA VAL A 16 11.94 -5.28 -3.93
C VAL A 16 11.91 -6.50 -3.00
N VAL A 17 11.16 -6.42 -1.91
CA VAL A 17 11.09 -7.46 -0.88
C VAL A 17 10.44 -8.74 -1.39
N MET A 18 9.33 -8.63 -2.12
CA MET A 18 8.58 -9.78 -2.63
C MET A 18 9.20 -10.36 -3.91
N GLY A 19 9.99 -9.56 -4.63
CA GLY A 19 10.34 -9.81 -6.02
C GLY A 19 9.22 -9.37 -6.98
N LYS A 20 9.61 -9.02 -8.20
CA LYS A 20 8.73 -8.43 -9.23
C LYS A 20 7.48 -9.28 -9.50
N ASP A 21 7.65 -10.58 -9.68
CA ASP A 21 6.55 -11.45 -10.11
C ASP A 21 5.55 -11.68 -8.98
N ASN A 22 6.03 -11.93 -7.76
CA ASN A 22 5.16 -12.08 -6.59
C ASN A 22 4.42 -10.78 -6.25
N PHE A 23 5.10 -9.62 -6.39
CA PHE A 23 4.45 -8.33 -6.21
C PHE A 23 3.33 -8.12 -7.24
N ASN A 24 3.61 -8.39 -8.51
CA ASN A 24 2.59 -8.27 -9.56
C ASN A 24 1.41 -9.21 -9.29
N ASN A 25 1.68 -10.47 -8.95
CA ASN A 25 0.64 -11.45 -8.60
C ASN A 25 -0.19 -11.00 -7.39
N TRP A 26 0.43 -10.38 -6.39
CA TRP A 26 -0.26 -9.83 -5.22
C TRP A 26 -1.14 -8.62 -5.58
N VAL A 27 -0.65 -7.69 -6.40
CA VAL A 27 -1.47 -6.56 -6.87
C VAL A 27 -2.63 -7.06 -7.74
N GLU A 28 -2.40 -8.04 -8.61
CA GLU A 28 -3.46 -8.64 -9.43
C GLU A 28 -4.49 -9.38 -8.58
N SER A 29 -4.07 -10.10 -7.54
CA SER A 29 -4.98 -10.83 -6.67
C SER A 29 -5.87 -9.90 -5.83
N ALA A 30 -5.40 -8.68 -5.54
CA ALA A 30 -6.14 -7.63 -4.82
C ALA A 30 -7.10 -6.82 -5.72
N GLN A 31 -7.08 -7.04 -7.04
CA GLN A 31 -7.89 -6.31 -8.00
C GLN A 31 -9.10 -7.12 -8.47
N MET A 32 -10.17 -6.38 -8.76
CA MET A 32 -11.36 -6.88 -9.43
C MET A 32 -11.54 -6.12 -10.74
N LYS A 33 -11.62 -6.86 -11.85
CA LYS A 33 -11.72 -6.30 -13.21
C LYS A 33 -13.13 -6.50 -13.74
N VAL A 34 -13.86 -5.41 -13.90
CA VAL A 34 -15.25 -5.40 -14.39
C VAL A 34 -15.27 -4.95 -15.84
N SER A 35 -15.70 -5.83 -16.73
CA SER A 35 -15.72 -5.54 -18.17
C SER A 35 -16.85 -4.59 -18.54
N THR A 36 -16.60 -3.71 -19.52
CA THR A 36 -17.57 -2.70 -19.97
C THR A 36 -17.84 -2.71 -21.46
N THR A 37 -18.91 -2.01 -21.86
CA THR A 37 -19.35 -1.83 -23.26
C THR A 37 -18.82 -0.55 -23.93
N PHE A 38 -17.90 0.18 -23.29
CA PHE A 38 -17.34 1.41 -23.87
C PHE A 38 -16.60 1.13 -25.18
N LYS A 39 -16.92 1.91 -26.21
CA LYS A 39 -16.39 1.71 -27.57
C LYS A 39 -14.94 2.18 -27.70
N ASN A 40 -14.62 3.29 -27.08
CA ASN A 40 -13.31 3.94 -27.14
C ASN A 40 -13.13 4.87 -25.94
N GLU A 41 -11.92 5.43 -25.82
CA GLU A 41 -11.56 6.36 -24.74
C GLU A 41 -12.51 7.57 -24.66
N LEU A 42 -12.87 8.16 -25.81
CA LEU A 42 -13.74 9.33 -25.85
C LEU A 42 -15.15 9.02 -25.31
N ASP A 43 -15.69 7.85 -25.65
CA ASP A 43 -16.98 7.34 -25.17
C ASP A 43 -16.96 7.18 -23.64
N LEU A 44 -15.89 6.59 -23.11
CA LEU A 44 -15.68 6.42 -21.67
C LEU A 44 -15.60 7.76 -20.96
N VAL A 45 -14.65 8.62 -21.35
CA VAL A 45 -14.38 9.90 -20.67
C VAL A 45 -15.61 10.80 -20.68
N ARG A 46 -16.33 10.88 -21.81
CA ARG A 46 -17.57 11.67 -21.89
C ARG A 46 -18.65 11.11 -20.98
N THR A 47 -18.86 9.79 -20.98
CA THR A 47 -19.89 9.15 -20.15
C THR A 47 -19.64 9.39 -18.66
N VAL A 48 -18.40 9.19 -18.22
CA VAL A 48 -18.00 9.39 -16.81
C VAL A 48 -18.19 10.85 -16.39
N ARG A 49 -17.78 11.81 -17.23
CA ARG A 49 -17.95 13.24 -16.94
C ARG A 49 -19.40 13.71 -16.94
N ILE A 50 -20.25 13.17 -17.82
CA ILE A 50 -21.69 13.47 -17.84
C ILE A 50 -22.37 12.99 -16.55
N ALA A 51 -21.90 11.87 -15.97
CA ALA A 51 -22.39 11.38 -14.69
C ALA A 51 -21.89 12.21 -13.48
N GLY A 52 -21.03 13.20 -13.71
CA GLY A 52 -20.54 14.10 -12.66
C GLY A 52 -19.25 13.63 -11.97
N TYR A 53 -18.56 12.66 -12.55
CA TYR A 53 -17.26 12.19 -12.08
C TYR A 53 -16.12 12.74 -12.94
N ASP A 54 -14.92 12.76 -12.38
CA ASP A 54 -13.71 13.05 -13.15
C ASP A 54 -13.24 11.84 -13.96
N ALA A 55 -12.46 12.14 -14.98
CA ALA A 55 -11.82 11.14 -15.83
C ALA A 55 -10.50 11.73 -16.29
N GLU A 56 -9.44 11.43 -15.55
CA GLU A 56 -8.10 11.98 -15.72
C GLU A 56 -7.18 10.95 -16.36
N LYS A 57 -6.36 11.38 -17.33
CA LYS A 57 -5.35 10.49 -17.89
C LYS A 57 -4.24 10.28 -16.88
N TRP A 58 -3.89 9.02 -16.64
CA TRP A 58 -2.82 8.64 -15.73
C TRP A 58 -1.98 7.53 -16.35
N GLY A 59 -0.87 7.91 -16.98
CA GLY A 59 -0.08 6.99 -17.80
C GLY A 59 -0.91 6.39 -18.93
N GLY A 60 -0.95 5.06 -19.03
CA GLY A 60 -1.74 4.31 -20.01
C GLY A 60 -3.19 4.02 -19.61
N SER A 61 -3.64 4.56 -18.48
CA SER A 61 -4.95 4.29 -17.89
C SER A 61 -5.73 5.60 -17.67
N ILE A 62 -7.01 5.49 -17.30
CA ILE A 62 -7.83 6.64 -16.89
C ILE A 62 -8.17 6.47 -15.42
N LYS A 63 -7.99 7.51 -14.63
CA LYS A 63 -8.32 7.57 -13.20
C LYS A 63 -9.66 8.27 -13.02
N THR A 64 -10.49 7.73 -12.14
CA THR A 64 -11.74 8.35 -11.70
C THR A 64 -11.81 8.32 -10.19
N HIS A 65 -12.05 9.47 -9.59
CA HIS A 65 -12.31 9.62 -8.16
C HIS A 65 -13.79 9.43 -7.85
N ILE A 66 -14.05 8.89 -6.65
CA ILE A 66 -15.38 8.65 -6.10
C ILE A 66 -15.38 9.05 -4.62
N ASP A 67 -16.58 9.22 -4.07
CA ASP A 67 -16.79 9.57 -2.66
C ASP A 67 -16.07 10.86 -2.21
N GLY A 68 -16.10 11.90 -3.05
CA GLY A 68 -15.48 13.19 -2.75
C GLY A 68 -13.95 13.13 -2.69
N GLU A 69 -13.34 12.46 -3.67
CA GLU A 69 -11.87 12.31 -3.86
C GLU A 69 -11.16 11.43 -2.83
N LYS A 70 -11.87 10.89 -1.84
CA LYS A 70 -11.31 9.96 -0.86
C LYS A 70 -10.91 8.61 -1.45
N GLN A 71 -11.58 8.20 -2.53
CA GLN A 71 -11.33 6.93 -3.19
C GLN A 71 -11.23 7.12 -4.70
N PHE A 72 -10.59 6.18 -5.38
CA PHE A 72 -10.42 6.23 -6.81
C PHE A 72 -10.13 4.85 -7.38
N PHE A 73 -10.40 4.68 -8.67
CA PHE A 73 -10.15 3.44 -9.40
C PHE A 73 -9.68 3.75 -10.83
N PHE A 74 -9.30 2.71 -11.57
CA PHE A 74 -8.74 2.86 -12.93
C PHE A 74 -9.61 2.22 -13.97
N TRP A 75 -9.62 2.84 -15.13
CA TRP A 75 -10.04 2.22 -16.36
C TRP A 75 -8.81 1.75 -17.12
N GLU A 76 -8.77 0.46 -17.43
CA GLU A 76 -7.68 -0.16 -18.18
C GLU A 76 -8.23 -0.86 -19.42
N ARG A 77 -7.45 -0.87 -20.51
CA ARG A 77 -7.80 -1.55 -21.75
C ARG A 77 -7.16 -2.93 -21.77
N ILE A 78 -7.99 -3.97 -21.62
CA ILE A 78 -7.58 -5.37 -21.54
C ILE A 78 -8.31 -6.12 -22.66
N ASP A 79 -7.56 -6.85 -23.49
CA ASP A 79 -8.08 -7.59 -24.65
C ASP A 79 -8.98 -6.74 -25.55
N GLY A 80 -8.57 -5.49 -25.77
CA GLY A 80 -9.27 -4.52 -26.62
C GLY A 80 -10.50 -3.86 -25.98
N LYS A 81 -10.95 -4.30 -24.80
CA LYS A 81 -12.12 -3.78 -24.08
C LYS A 81 -11.71 -2.95 -22.86
N TRP A 82 -12.53 -1.95 -22.54
CA TRP A 82 -12.36 -1.19 -21.31
C TRP A 82 -12.89 -1.97 -20.11
N HIS A 83 -12.09 -2.00 -19.05
CA HIS A 83 -12.44 -2.60 -17.77
C HIS A 83 -12.33 -1.53 -16.68
N ALA A 84 -13.29 -1.50 -15.77
CA ALA A 84 -13.12 -0.83 -14.49
C ALA A 84 -12.33 -1.77 -13.56
N VAL A 85 -11.21 -1.28 -13.05
CA VAL A 85 -10.30 -2.02 -12.16
C VAL A 85 -10.48 -1.47 -10.75
N PHE A 86 -11.31 -2.15 -9.98
CA PHE A 86 -11.59 -1.84 -8.58
C PHE A 86 -10.65 -2.61 -7.66
N SER A 87 -10.48 -2.14 -6.43
CA SER A 87 -9.91 -2.95 -5.36
C SER A 87 -10.96 -3.93 -4.85
N LYS A 88 -10.57 -5.17 -4.57
CA LYS A 88 -11.45 -6.15 -3.89
C LYS A 88 -11.83 -5.74 -2.47
N TYR A 89 -11.24 -4.65 -1.96
CA TYR A 89 -11.52 -4.10 -0.66
C TYR A 89 -12.45 -2.88 -0.70
N ASP A 90 -12.86 -2.44 -1.89
CA ASP A 90 -13.75 -1.30 -2.04
C ASP A 90 -15.16 -1.62 -1.52
N SER A 91 -15.85 -0.60 -1.02
CA SER A 91 -17.22 -0.74 -0.49
C SER A 91 -18.21 -1.13 -1.58
N MET A 92 -18.80 -2.33 -1.48
CA MET A 92 -19.82 -2.80 -2.44
C MET A 92 -21.03 -1.86 -2.57
N PRO A 93 -21.60 -1.30 -1.48
CA PRO A 93 -22.65 -0.28 -1.59
C PRO A 93 -22.23 0.94 -2.42
N MET A 94 -20.99 1.39 -2.27
CA MET A 94 -20.46 2.51 -3.04
C MET A 94 -20.27 2.13 -4.53
N LEU A 95 -19.68 0.97 -4.82
CA LEU A 95 -19.51 0.49 -6.19
C LEU A 95 -20.86 0.35 -6.91
N LYS A 96 -21.86 -0.23 -6.24
CA LYS A 96 -23.25 -0.32 -6.73
C LYS A 96 -23.83 1.04 -7.09
N ARG A 97 -23.68 2.02 -6.19
CA ARG A 97 -24.17 3.39 -6.39
C ARG A 97 -23.51 4.02 -7.63
N PHE A 98 -22.18 3.91 -7.73
CA PHE A 98 -21.42 4.42 -8.87
C PHE A 98 -21.86 3.79 -10.20
N MET A 99 -21.88 2.45 -10.27
CA MET A 99 -22.23 1.73 -11.50
C MET A 99 -23.66 2.05 -11.96
N LYS A 100 -24.60 2.11 -11.01
CA LYS A 100 -26.00 2.45 -11.28
C LYS A 100 -26.14 3.88 -11.79
N ASP A 101 -25.44 4.85 -11.20
CA ASP A 101 -25.50 6.24 -11.65
C ASP A 101 -24.96 6.40 -13.06
N LEU A 102 -23.84 5.74 -13.38
CA LEU A 102 -23.24 5.76 -14.72
C LEU A 102 -24.19 5.20 -15.80
N GLU A 103 -24.87 4.08 -15.52
CA GLU A 103 -25.86 3.48 -16.43
C GLU A 103 -27.11 4.34 -16.57
N LEU A 104 -27.59 4.94 -15.47
CA LEU A 104 -28.75 5.83 -15.46
C LEU A 104 -28.49 7.10 -16.30
N LYS A 105 -27.34 7.75 -16.10
CA LYS A 105 -26.98 9.01 -16.77
C LYS A 105 -26.65 8.81 -18.24
N SER A 106 -26.12 7.64 -18.60
CA SER A 106 -25.82 7.28 -20.00
C SER A 106 -26.99 6.63 -20.74
N ASN A 107 -28.06 6.26 -20.02
CA ASN A 107 -29.23 5.57 -20.54
C ASN A 107 -28.88 4.30 -21.35
N ARG A 108 -27.89 3.53 -20.88
CA ARG A 108 -27.49 2.25 -21.48
C ARG A 108 -26.81 1.34 -20.46
N LYS A 109 -26.81 0.04 -20.75
CA LYS A 109 -26.03 -0.94 -19.98
C LYS A 109 -24.54 -0.79 -20.29
N LEU A 110 -23.74 -0.57 -19.25
CA LEU A 110 -22.30 -0.34 -19.36
C LEU A 110 -21.49 -1.49 -18.82
N PHE A 111 -21.90 -2.08 -17.70
CA PHE A 111 -21.15 -3.14 -17.03
C PHE A 111 -21.69 -4.49 -17.44
N VAL A 112 -20.78 -5.35 -17.93
CA VAL A 112 -21.13 -6.67 -18.49
C VAL A 112 -21.13 -7.75 -17.41
N THR A 113 -20.24 -7.62 -16.43
CA THR A 113 -20.18 -8.54 -15.28
C THR A 113 -21.43 -8.36 -14.41
N ALA A 114 -22.08 -9.47 -14.03
CA ALA A 114 -23.24 -9.44 -13.15
C ALA A 114 -22.85 -8.93 -11.74
N MET A 115 -23.76 -8.28 -11.02
CA MET A 115 -23.42 -7.76 -9.68
C MET A 115 -23.12 -8.89 -8.70
N GLU A 116 -23.78 -10.03 -8.85
CA GLU A 116 -23.56 -11.23 -8.06
C GLU A 116 -22.13 -11.77 -8.23
N ASP A 117 -21.61 -11.74 -9.47
CA ASP A 117 -20.24 -12.16 -9.77
C ASP A 117 -19.20 -11.18 -9.23
N ILE A 118 -19.54 -9.88 -9.16
CA ILE A 118 -18.71 -8.83 -8.55
C ILE A 118 -18.69 -9.01 -7.04
N GLU A 119 -19.85 -9.25 -6.43
CA GLU A 119 -19.97 -9.52 -4.99
C GLU A 119 -19.19 -10.76 -4.57
N ALA A 120 -19.26 -11.84 -5.35
CA ALA A 120 -18.49 -13.06 -5.08
C ALA A 120 -16.97 -12.87 -5.18
N GLN A 121 -16.51 -11.84 -5.88
CA GLN A 121 -15.08 -11.50 -6.03
C GLN A 121 -14.57 -10.55 -4.96
N VAL A 122 -15.47 -9.81 -4.28
CA VAL A 122 -15.10 -8.99 -3.14
C VAL A 122 -14.87 -9.87 -1.94
N GLN A 123 -13.67 -9.78 -1.37
CA GLN A 123 -13.35 -10.50 -0.15
C GLN A 123 -14.03 -9.80 1.03
N GLU A 124 -15.10 -10.41 1.55
CA GLU A 124 -15.55 -10.23 2.93
C GLU A 124 -14.64 -10.95 3.94
N ASP A 125 -13.38 -11.21 3.58
CA ASP A 125 -12.43 -11.79 4.51
C ASP A 125 -12.20 -10.81 5.66
N THR A 126 -12.71 -11.21 6.82
CA THR A 126 -12.46 -10.57 8.13
C THR A 126 -10.98 -10.51 8.48
N VAL A 127 -10.13 -11.25 7.74
CA VAL A 127 -8.70 -11.31 7.96
C VAL A 127 -7.98 -10.98 6.65
N LYS A 128 -7.18 -9.91 6.64
CA LYS A 128 -6.38 -9.52 5.48
C LYS A 128 -4.91 -9.56 5.80
N VAL A 129 -4.10 -10.13 4.91
CA VAL A 129 -2.65 -10.29 5.11
C VAL A 129 -1.90 -9.42 4.12
N PHE A 130 -0.99 -8.59 4.64
CA PHE A 130 -0.15 -7.70 3.86
C PHE A 130 1.32 -8.04 4.04
N PRO A 131 2.10 -8.03 2.95
CA PRO A 131 3.55 -8.08 3.06
C PRO A 131 4.08 -6.78 3.68
N THR A 132 5.20 -6.88 4.40
CA THR A 132 5.96 -5.71 4.89
C THR A 132 7.43 -5.86 4.51
N ASN A 133 8.21 -4.82 4.74
CA ASN A 133 9.67 -4.83 4.63
C ASN A 133 10.37 -4.95 6.01
N PHE A 134 9.62 -5.13 7.09
CA PHE A 134 10.17 -5.20 8.43
C PHE A 134 10.85 -6.54 8.62
N VAL A 135 12.12 -6.57 9.00
CA VAL A 135 12.88 -7.83 9.20
C VAL A 135 13.31 -7.97 10.65
N ASP A 136 13.86 -6.91 11.24
CA ASP A 136 14.28 -6.90 12.62
C ASP A 136 13.09 -6.71 13.56
N ALA A 137 12.82 -7.73 14.37
CA ALA A 137 11.69 -7.76 15.28
C ALA A 137 11.83 -6.71 16.39
N ASP A 138 13.04 -6.48 16.92
CA ASP A 138 13.29 -5.57 18.05
C ASP A 138 13.11 -4.14 17.56
N LEU A 139 13.62 -3.86 16.36
CA LEU A 139 13.42 -2.61 15.67
C LEU A 139 11.93 -2.36 15.36
N LEU A 140 11.19 -3.37 14.89
CA LEU A 140 9.75 -3.24 14.64
C LEU A 140 8.98 -2.95 15.94
N THR A 141 9.33 -3.65 17.02
CA THR A 141 8.71 -3.43 18.33
C THR A 141 8.99 -2.02 18.85
N LYS A 142 10.22 -1.52 18.68
CA LYS A 142 10.58 -0.13 19.00
C LYS A 142 9.80 0.86 18.14
N THR A 143 9.78 0.65 16.83
CA THR A 143 9.09 1.51 15.85
C THR A 143 7.61 1.65 16.22
N LEU A 144 6.93 0.54 16.51
CA LEU A 144 5.52 0.56 16.91
C LEU A 144 5.30 1.33 18.23
N LYS A 145 6.24 1.25 19.18
CA LYS A 145 6.19 2.05 20.42
C LYS A 145 6.41 3.54 20.15
N ASP A 146 7.38 3.88 19.33
CA ASP A 146 7.71 5.25 18.96
C ASP A 146 6.57 5.91 18.14
N PHE A 147 5.84 5.10 17.36
CA PHE A 147 4.60 5.49 16.68
C PHE A 147 3.41 5.69 17.64
N GLY A 148 3.56 5.42 18.94
CA GLY A 148 2.52 5.62 19.95
C GLY A 148 1.59 4.41 20.15
N VAL A 149 1.99 3.24 19.67
CA VAL A 149 1.24 1.98 19.82
C VAL A 149 1.84 1.16 20.97
N ASN A 150 1.04 0.31 21.61
CA ASN A 150 1.50 -0.61 22.65
C ASN A 150 1.63 -2.05 22.09
N PRO A 151 2.71 -2.39 21.38
CA PRO A 151 2.94 -3.76 20.91
C PRO A 151 3.37 -4.67 22.05
N TYR A 152 2.97 -5.93 21.99
CA TYR A 152 3.51 -7.00 22.82
C TYR A 152 3.93 -8.20 21.96
N ARG A 153 4.94 -8.93 22.40
CA ARG A 153 5.37 -10.17 21.77
C ARG A 153 4.74 -11.38 22.42
N LYS A 154 4.43 -12.37 21.60
CA LYS A 154 4.08 -13.73 22.03
C LYS A 154 5.32 -14.62 22.05
N ASP A 155 5.21 -15.75 22.74
CA ASP A 155 6.26 -16.76 22.85
C ASP A 155 6.68 -17.35 21.49
N ASN A 156 5.77 -17.33 20.52
CA ASN A 156 6.03 -17.80 19.15
C ASN A 156 6.69 -16.73 18.24
N GLY A 157 7.11 -15.59 18.80
CA GLY A 157 7.78 -14.51 18.06
C GLY A 157 6.83 -13.55 17.35
N GLU A 158 5.52 -13.76 17.40
CA GLU A 158 4.54 -12.81 16.85
C GLU A 158 4.55 -11.49 17.62
N ILE A 159 4.39 -10.38 16.90
CA ILE A 159 4.18 -9.06 17.49
C ILE A 159 2.71 -8.69 17.27
N VAL A 160 2.00 -8.38 18.35
CA VAL A 160 0.58 -8.02 18.31
C VAL A 160 0.39 -6.61 18.82
N CYS A 161 -0.47 -5.85 18.12
CA CYS A 161 -0.85 -4.50 18.51
C CYS A 161 -2.22 -4.12 17.96
N THR A 162 -2.73 -2.97 18.40
CA THR A 162 -3.97 -2.38 17.88
C THR A 162 -3.68 -0.95 17.46
N ILE A 163 -4.01 -0.61 16.21
CA ILE A 163 -3.83 0.74 15.66
C ILE A 163 -5.19 1.26 15.22
N GLN A 164 -5.63 2.38 15.79
CA GLN A 164 -6.94 2.99 15.50
C GLN A 164 -8.11 1.98 15.56
N GLY A 165 -8.08 1.11 16.58
CA GLY A 165 -9.11 0.07 16.76
C GLY A 165 -8.98 -1.16 15.86
N THR A 166 -8.01 -1.21 14.94
CA THR A 166 -7.72 -2.36 14.08
C THR A 166 -6.70 -3.28 14.73
N PRO A 167 -7.05 -4.51 15.11
CA PRO A 167 -6.09 -5.49 15.61
C PRO A 167 -5.15 -5.96 14.50
N MET A 168 -3.86 -5.92 14.77
CA MET A 168 -2.79 -6.30 13.85
C MET A 168 -1.90 -7.38 14.48
N THR A 169 -1.49 -8.36 13.69
CA THR A 169 -0.55 -9.40 14.10
C THR A 169 0.55 -9.53 13.05
N PHE A 170 1.79 -9.24 13.45
CA PHE A 170 2.96 -9.41 12.60
C PHE A 170 3.54 -10.81 12.78
N ARG A 171 3.77 -11.52 11.67
CA ARG A 171 4.35 -12.87 11.64
C ARG A 171 5.53 -12.96 10.68
N GLN A 172 6.55 -13.72 11.05
CA GLN A 172 7.65 -14.13 10.15
C GLN A 172 7.51 -15.61 9.80
N THR A 173 7.88 -15.97 8.58
CA THR A 173 7.91 -17.36 8.11
C THR A 173 9.26 -18.03 8.35
N GLY A 174 10.30 -17.24 8.68
CA GLY A 174 11.64 -17.72 9.03
C GLY A 174 12.53 -16.60 9.57
N VAL A 175 13.73 -16.97 10.01
CA VAL A 175 14.77 -16.01 10.43
C VAL A 175 15.18 -15.14 9.25
N ASP A 176 15.39 -13.86 9.49
CA ASP A 176 15.77 -12.85 8.48
C ASP A 176 14.78 -12.69 7.31
N THR A 177 13.56 -13.24 7.44
CA THR A 177 12.48 -13.01 6.48
C THR A 177 11.66 -11.78 6.89
N PRO A 178 11.11 -11.02 5.94
CA PRO A 178 10.21 -9.93 6.27
C PRO A 178 8.95 -10.42 7.00
N PHE A 179 8.45 -9.61 7.93
CA PHE A 179 7.16 -9.82 8.54
C PHE A 179 6.04 -9.66 7.51
N THR A 180 4.98 -10.45 7.64
CA THR A 180 3.66 -10.12 7.12
C THR A 180 2.80 -9.58 8.26
N VAL A 181 1.86 -8.70 7.94
CA VAL A 181 0.88 -8.19 8.90
C VAL A 181 -0.50 -8.74 8.57
N GLU A 182 -1.10 -9.41 9.55
CA GLU A 182 -2.49 -9.87 9.53
C GLU A 182 -3.36 -8.81 10.22
N LEU A 183 -4.36 -8.31 9.50
CA LEU A 183 -5.35 -7.35 9.97
C LEU A 183 -6.67 -8.04 10.19
N LYS A 184 -7.31 -7.81 11.34
CA LYS A 184 -8.64 -8.34 11.64
C LYS A 184 -9.69 -7.24 11.58
N ASN A 185 -10.74 -7.45 10.80
CA ASN A 185 -11.85 -6.53 10.58
C ASN A 185 -11.40 -5.08 10.31
N PRO A 186 -10.53 -4.83 9.30
CA PRO A 186 -10.12 -3.48 9.01
C PRO A 186 -11.33 -2.64 8.56
N PRO A 187 -11.60 -1.48 9.21
CA PRO A 187 -12.79 -0.67 8.93
C PRO A 187 -12.70 0.00 7.56
N ASP A 188 -11.52 0.48 7.19
CA ASP A 188 -11.20 1.06 5.89
C ASP A 188 -9.76 0.67 5.49
N MET A 189 -9.61 0.06 4.31
CA MET A 189 -8.29 -0.31 3.81
C MET A 189 -7.43 0.89 3.41
N HIS A 190 -8.05 1.99 2.99
CA HIS A 190 -7.31 3.20 2.67
C HIS A 190 -6.59 3.74 3.91
N GLU A 191 -7.31 3.82 5.04
CA GLU A 191 -6.73 4.21 6.33
C GLU A 191 -5.62 3.26 6.78
N VAL A 192 -5.84 1.95 6.66
CA VAL A 192 -4.81 0.95 6.92
C VAL A 192 -3.55 1.22 6.09
N PHE A 193 -3.68 1.48 4.79
CA PHE A 193 -2.52 1.75 3.95
C PHE A 193 -1.78 3.03 4.38
N MET A 194 -2.50 4.05 4.83
CA MET A 194 -1.87 5.26 5.39
C MET A 194 -1.07 4.93 6.64
N TYR A 195 -1.66 4.28 7.65
CA TYR A 195 -0.94 3.93 8.88
C TYR A 195 0.25 2.99 8.60
N MET A 196 0.11 2.05 7.66
CA MET A 196 1.22 1.18 7.26
C MET A 196 2.35 1.95 6.57
N SER A 197 2.03 2.99 5.81
CA SER A 197 3.02 3.90 5.22
C SER A 197 3.77 4.68 6.29
N ASP A 198 3.05 5.23 7.27
CA ASP A 198 3.66 5.99 8.35
C ASP A 198 4.58 5.11 9.22
N ILE A 199 4.17 3.87 9.50
CA ILE A 199 5.00 2.89 10.22
C ILE A 199 6.25 2.52 9.39
N ASP A 200 6.13 2.39 8.07
CA ASP A 200 7.27 2.14 7.19
C ASP A 200 8.30 3.28 7.22
N GLU A 201 7.83 4.53 7.20
CA GLU A 201 8.71 5.70 7.33
C GLU A 201 9.41 5.75 8.69
N GLU A 202 8.68 5.53 9.79
CA GLU A 202 9.28 5.51 11.13
C GLU A 202 10.25 4.33 11.29
N TYR A 203 9.95 3.17 10.70
CA TYR A 203 10.85 2.01 10.70
C TYR A 203 12.17 2.33 10.02
N LYS A 204 12.13 2.99 8.85
CA LYS A 204 13.34 3.41 8.13
C LYS A 204 14.17 4.39 8.94
N ARG A 205 13.52 5.35 9.61
CA ARG A 205 14.19 6.32 10.49
C ARG A 205 14.85 5.63 11.69
N CYS A 206 14.15 4.69 12.32
CA CYS A 206 14.69 3.87 13.40
C CYS A 206 15.87 3.00 12.93
N LEU A 207 15.76 2.40 11.73
CA LEU A 207 16.84 1.61 11.11
C LEU A 207 18.07 2.47 10.84
N GLN A 208 17.89 3.64 10.23
CA GLN A 208 18.97 4.57 9.93
C GLN A 208 19.71 4.97 11.21
N SER A 209 18.97 5.28 12.28
CA SER A 209 19.53 5.61 13.59
C SER A 209 20.31 4.43 14.20
N ALA A 210 19.79 3.21 14.10
CA ALA A 210 20.47 2.03 14.62
C ALA A 210 21.76 1.69 13.82
N VAL A 211 21.73 1.85 12.50
CA VAL A 211 22.90 1.68 11.62
C VAL A 211 23.96 2.73 11.92
N TYR A 212 23.53 3.97 12.10
CA TYR A 212 24.38 5.11 12.47
C TYR A 212 25.17 4.84 13.76
N GLU A 213 24.47 4.49 14.84
CA GLU A 213 25.10 4.18 16.14
C GLU A 213 26.06 2.99 16.04
N LYS A 214 25.66 1.92 15.35
CA LYS A 214 26.55 0.76 15.12
C LYS A 214 27.79 1.14 14.31
N LEU A 215 27.68 2.05 13.34
CA LEU A 215 28.82 2.52 12.56
C LEU A 215 29.79 3.33 13.43
N LYS A 216 29.31 4.23 14.29
CA LYS A 216 30.16 4.95 15.25
C LYS A 216 30.92 4.01 16.17
N GLN A 217 30.22 3.02 16.74
CA GLN A 217 30.83 2.02 17.63
C GLN A 217 31.93 1.23 16.91
N ARG A 218 31.68 0.81 15.66
CA ARG A 218 32.67 0.08 14.84
C ARG A 218 33.86 0.96 14.42
N ALA A 219 33.62 2.23 14.11
CA ALA A 219 34.67 3.18 13.79
C ALA A 219 35.61 3.37 14.99
N ALA A 220 35.04 3.62 16.18
CA ALA A 220 35.79 3.73 17.42
C ALA A 220 36.59 2.46 17.73
N ALA A 221 35.99 1.27 17.57
CA ALA A 221 36.68 -0.01 17.78
C ALA A 221 37.84 -0.27 16.80
N LYS A 222 37.88 0.44 15.66
CA LYS A 222 38.94 0.38 14.65
C LYS A 222 39.91 1.57 14.73
N ASN A 223 39.90 2.35 15.82
CA ASN A 223 40.69 3.57 15.98
C ASN A 223 40.46 4.61 14.87
N LEU A 224 39.28 4.60 14.26
CA LEU A 224 38.84 5.66 13.34
C LEU A 224 38.13 6.73 14.16
N SER A 225 38.50 8.00 13.94
CA SER A 225 37.82 9.14 14.56
C SER A 225 36.85 9.77 13.57
N ILE A 226 35.71 10.24 14.06
CA ILE A 226 34.76 10.99 13.23
C ILE A 226 35.31 12.39 13.00
N GLU A 227 35.49 12.76 11.73
CA GLU A 227 35.96 14.09 11.32
C GLU A 227 34.79 15.07 11.19
N SER A 228 33.71 14.64 10.54
CA SER A 228 32.51 15.46 10.36
C SER A 228 31.24 14.59 10.26
N GLU A 229 30.13 15.17 10.71
CA GLU A 229 28.78 14.61 10.62
C GLU A 229 27.89 15.66 9.95
N GLU A 230 27.25 15.30 8.84
CA GLU A 230 26.33 16.20 8.12
C GLU A 230 25.02 15.47 7.84
N VAL A 231 23.90 16.13 8.13
CA VAL A 231 22.57 15.67 7.72
C VAL A 231 22.18 16.49 6.49
N LEU A 232 21.99 15.83 5.35
CA LEU A 232 21.61 16.47 4.10
C LEU A 232 20.10 16.76 4.06
N ASP A 233 19.68 17.57 3.08
CA ASP A 233 18.28 17.97 2.89
C ASP A 233 17.32 16.79 2.66
N ASP A 234 17.84 15.64 2.19
CA ASP A 234 17.08 14.40 2.00
C ASP A 234 17.07 13.48 3.25
N ASN A 235 17.50 14.01 4.41
CA ASN A 235 17.70 13.28 5.67
C ASN A 235 18.73 12.14 5.58
N SER A 236 19.57 12.11 4.56
CA SER A 236 20.74 11.21 4.57
C SER A 236 21.82 11.75 5.53
N ILE A 237 22.57 10.82 6.12
CA ILE A 237 23.63 11.15 7.08
C ILE A 237 24.97 10.83 6.43
N VAL A 238 25.80 11.85 6.22
CA VAL A 238 27.17 11.72 5.73
C VAL A 238 28.12 11.77 6.92
N ILE A 239 28.99 10.77 7.03
CA ILE A 239 30.01 10.68 8.07
C ILE A 239 31.37 10.59 7.39
N THR A 240 32.24 11.54 7.72
CA THR A 240 33.64 11.50 7.32
C THR A 240 34.45 10.87 8.44
N LEU A 241 35.20 9.81 8.13
CA LEU A 241 36.06 9.12 9.09
C LEU A 241 37.52 9.44 8.78
N ASN A 242 38.27 9.83 9.80
CA ASN A 242 39.71 9.99 9.72
C ASN A 242 40.40 8.68 10.13
N ILE A 243 41.38 8.27 9.33
CA ILE A 243 42.22 7.11 9.62
C ILE A 243 43.43 7.61 10.39
N GLN A 244 43.50 7.28 11.69
CA GLN A 244 44.72 7.48 12.46
C GLN A 244 45.75 6.44 12.00
N GLY A 245 46.72 6.90 11.21
CA GLY A 245 47.90 6.12 10.79
C GLY A 245 48.95 6.04 11.89
#